data_AF-A0A963E8C5-F1
#
_entry.id   AF-A0A963E8C5-F1
#
_cell.length_a   1.000
_cell.length_b   1.000
_cell.length_c   1.000
_cell.angle_alpha   90.00
_cell.angle_beta   90.00
_cell.angle_gamma   90.00
#
_symmetry.space_group_name_H-M   'P 1'
#
loop_
_entity.id
_entity.type
_entity.pdbx_description
1 polymer ?
#
loop_
_entity_poly.entity_id
_entity_poly.type
_entity_poly.pdbx_seq_one_letter_code
_entity_poly.pdbx_strand_id
1 'polypeptide(L)'
;SASSNARIVALLAWVLLGLDALSDLRARITSLRLSGSESVAAFSRIIAGLIALIFEVADASVDPDISRLLVSLFNLVEGKEFAGQERAVGALHFGAGRCDGPLKERLLYLIDAQARSFEVFLQFADASPHRKWAAMENEDYTAKLLQLRELLRAAPPGAVLDPALSDPWFACCSGRITAIWSIQRDLVESLQQHCATLIAKAEEALLDSEGLLCSLRDAQLPRADAVDRFFDPHLAIEQSLSFAAAVPESSQRPRSLIELLQAQSRHLADMEAELASAKRALAERKVIERAKGMIMARFGLSEDEAYGRLRKASMDRNTRLVDMAEVLLAKAIPF
;
A
#
# COMPACT_ATOMS: atom_id res chain seq x y z
N SER A 1 3.95 -1.20 -19.82
CA SER A 1 2.70 -0.41 -19.82
C SER A 1 1.50 -1.20 -20.36
N ALA A 2 1.57 -1.89 -21.52
CA ALA A 2 0.40 -2.58 -22.09
C ALA A 2 -0.18 -3.74 -21.23
N SER A 3 0.67 -4.59 -20.64
CA SER A 3 0.21 -5.71 -19.79
C SER A 3 -0.37 -5.27 -18.44
N SER A 4 0.09 -4.16 -17.87
CA SER A 4 -0.46 -3.61 -16.61
C SER A 4 -1.84 -2.99 -16.85
N ASN A 5 -2.00 -2.26 -17.96
CA ASN A 5 -3.31 -1.73 -18.37
C ASN A 5 -4.34 -2.85 -18.61
N ALA A 6 -3.95 -3.97 -19.23
CA ALA A 6 -4.87 -5.11 -19.43
C ALA A 6 -5.35 -5.73 -18.11
N ARG A 7 -4.47 -5.83 -17.09
CA ARG A 7 -4.84 -6.34 -15.75
C ARG A 7 -5.78 -5.40 -15.02
N ILE A 8 -5.49 -4.10 -15.04
CA ILE A 8 -6.36 -3.08 -14.43
C ILE A 8 -7.76 -3.15 -15.05
N VAL A 9 -7.87 -3.22 -16.38
CA VAL A 9 -9.16 -3.33 -17.07
C VAL A 9 -9.91 -4.61 -16.70
N ALA A 10 -9.21 -5.76 -16.64
CA ALA A 10 -9.83 -7.02 -16.23
C ALA A 10 -10.31 -6.99 -14.77
N LEU A 11 -9.53 -6.42 -13.86
CA LEU A 11 -9.91 -6.24 -12.46
C LEU A 11 -11.08 -5.28 -12.31
N LEU A 12 -11.09 -4.16 -13.06
CA LEU A 12 -12.21 -3.22 -13.08
C LEU A 12 -13.50 -3.91 -13.54
N ALA A 13 -13.44 -4.67 -14.63
CA ALA A 13 -14.60 -5.42 -15.12
C ALA A 13 -15.12 -6.42 -14.08
N TRP A 14 -14.21 -7.14 -13.41
CA TRP A 14 -14.56 -8.09 -12.35
C TRP A 14 -15.19 -7.40 -11.12
N VAL A 15 -14.63 -6.27 -10.69
CA VAL A 15 -15.16 -5.48 -9.57
C VAL A 15 -16.53 -4.92 -9.91
N LEU A 16 -16.72 -4.35 -11.10
CA LEU A 16 -18.01 -3.82 -11.54
C LEU A 16 -19.09 -4.90 -11.55
N LEU A 17 -18.77 -6.09 -12.09
CA LEU A 17 -19.67 -7.24 -12.03
C LEU A 17 -20.04 -7.62 -10.58
N GLY A 18 -19.07 -7.61 -9.66
CA GLY A 18 -19.30 -7.86 -8.25
C GLY A 18 -20.19 -6.81 -7.58
N LEU A 19 -20.03 -5.54 -7.95
CA LEU A 19 -20.85 -4.43 -7.45
C LEU A 19 -22.29 -4.52 -7.97
N ASP A 20 -22.49 -4.88 -9.25
CA ASP A 20 -23.81 -5.09 -9.83
C ASP A 20 -24.56 -6.25 -9.15
N ALA A 21 -23.85 -7.29 -8.72
CA ALA A 21 -24.41 -8.45 -8.02
C ALA A 21 -24.78 -8.18 -6.54
N LEU A 22 -24.54 -6.98 -5.99
CA LEU A 22 -24.79 -6.67 -4.57
C LEU A 22 -26.26 -6.73 -4.19
N SER A 23 -27.17 -6.33 -5.09
CA SER A 23 -28.62 -6.40 -4.85
C SER A 23 -29.07 -7.85 -4.63
N ASP A 24 -28.64 -8.76 -5.49
CA ASP A 24 -28.94 -10.19 -5.41
C ASP A 24 -28.31 -10.84 -4.18
N LEU A 25 -27.06 -10.50 -3.87
CA LEU A 25 -26.40 -10.96 -2.65
C LEU A 25 -27.20 -10.53 -1.41
N ARG A 26 -27.61 -9.27 -1.33
CA ARG A 26 -28.43 -8.75 -0.22
C ARG A 26 -29.77 -9.47 -0.13
N ALA A 27 -30.45 -9.70 -1.25
CA ALA A 27 -31.72 -10.44 -1.27
C ALA A 27 -31.56 -11.88 -0.74
N ARG A 28 -30.47 -12.57 -1.10
CA ARG A 28 -30.14 -13.90 -0.58
C ARG A 28 -29.87 -13.90 0.93
N ILE A 29 -29.19 -12.87 1.44
CA ILE A 29 -28.94 -12.70 2.88
C ILE A 29 -30.24 -12.41 3.63
N THR A 30 -31.05 -11.48 3.14
CA THR A 30 -32.36 -11.14 3.75
C THR A 30 -33.31 -12.33 3.78
N SER A 31 -33.25 -13.19 2.76
CA SER A 31 -34.02 -14.44 2.71
C SER A 31 -33.37 -15.62 3.45
N LEU A 32 -32.27 -15.39 4.19
CA LEU A 32 -31.53 -16.39 4.96
C LEU A 32 -31.08 -17.61 4.13
N ARG A 33 -30.82 -17.40 2.83
CA ARG A 33 -30.32 -18.43 1.89
C ARG A 33 -28.80 -18.60 1.92
N LEU A 34 -28.11 -17.79 2.72
CA LEU A 34 -26.67 -17.84 2.91
C LEU A 34 -26.39 -17.87 4.41
N SER A 35 -25.47 -18.72 4.81
CA SER A 35 -24.91 -18.71 6.15
C SER A 35 -24.08 -17.44 6.42
N GLY A 36 -23.77 -17.20 7.69
CA GLY A 36 -22.93 -16.06 8.09
C GLY A 36 -21.54 -16.11 7.45
N SER A 37 -20.91 -17.29 7.42
CA SER A 37 -19.59 -17.47 6.79
C SER A 37 -19.62 -17.25 5.28
N GLU A 38 -20.64 -17.75 4.58
CA GLU A 38 -20.82 -17.52 3.14
C GLU A 38 -21.06 -16.04 2.82
N SER A 39 -21.83 -15.35 3.65
CA SER A 39 -22.10 -13.92 3.51
C SER A 39 -20.82 -13.08 3.65
N VAL A 40 -20.01 -13.39 4.67
CA VAL A 40 -18.70 -12.75 4.89
C VAL A 40 -17.78 -13.00 3.70
N ALA A 41 -17.66 -14.26 3.26
CA ALA A 41 -16.82 -14.62 2.13
C ALA A 41 -17.23 -13.90 0.82
N ALA A 42 -18.54 -13.73 0.58
CA ALA A 42 -19.04 -13.02 -0.59
C ALA A 42 -18.65 -11.54 -0.60
N PHE A 43 -18.85 -10.83 0.52
CA PHE A 43 -18.45 -9.42 0.62
C PHE A 43 -16.93 -9.25 0.55
N SER A 44 -16.17 -10.05 1.29
CA SER A 44 -14.71 -9.97 1.30
C SER A 44 -14.10 -10.25 -0.07
N ARG A 45 -14.73 -11.07 -0.92
CA ARG A 45 -14.27 -11.28 -2.30
C ARG A 45 -14.35 -9.98 -3.10
N ILE A 46 -15.48 -9.27 -3.04
CA ILE A 46 -15.68 -8.00 -3.75
C ILE A 46 -14.67 -6.95 -3.26
N ILE A 47 -14.48 -6.87 -1.94
CA ILE A 47 -13.54 -5.93 -1.31
C ILE A 47 -12.09 -6.25 -1.72
N ALA A 48 -11.71 -7.53 -1.78
CA ALA A 48 -10.39 -7.94 -2.23
C ALA A 48 -10.09 -7.46 -3.67
N GLY A 49 -11.07 -7.49 -4.57
CA GLY A 49 -10.91 -6.93 -5.92
C GLY A 49 -10.72 -5.41 -5.93
N LEU A 50 -11.46 -4.68 -5.08
CA LEU A 50 -11.26 -3.23 -4.91
C LEU A 50 -9.87 -2.90 -4.38
N ILE A 51 -9.37 -3.67 -3.42
CA ILE A 51 -8.02 -3.51 -2.85
C ILE A 51 -6.95 -3.84 -3.90
N ALA A 52 -7.16 -4.88 -4.72
CA ALA A 52 -6.24 -5.24 -5.79
C ALA A 52 -6.06 -4.12 -6.83
N LEU A 53 -7.09 -3.30 -7.08
CA LEU A 53 -6.96 -2.13 -7.94
C LEU A 53 -6.00 -1.08 -7.37
N ILE A 54 -6.04 -0.83 -6.06
CA ILE A 54 -5.11 0.10 -5.39
C ILE A 54 -3.67 -0.41 -5.55
N PHE A 55 -3.46 -1.73 -5.41
CA PHE A 55 -2.15 -2.34 -5.59
C PHE A 55 -1.61 -2.14 -7.01
N GLU A 56 -2.41 -2.38 -8.05
CA GLU A 56 -1.97 -2.19 -9.44
C GLU A 56 -1.64 -0.73 -9.75
N VAL A 57 -2.38 0.23 -9.17
CA VAL A 57 -2.06 1.66 -9.29
C VAL A 57 -0.74 2.00 -8.60
N ALA A 58 -0.49 1.44 -7.41
CA ALA A 58 0.78 1.61 -6.69
C ALA A 58 1.97 0.99 -7.46
N ASP A 59 1.78 -0.19 -8.06
CA ASP A 59 2.80 -0.88 -8.87
C ASP A 59 3.12 -0.09 -10.15
N ALA A 60 2.16 0.65 -10.70
CA ALA A 60 2.33 1.48 -11.90
C ALA A 60 2.92 2.88 -11.63
N SER A 61 2.83 3.41 -10.41
CA SER A 61 3.33 4.76 -10.08
C SER A 61 4.84 4.89 -10.29
N VAL A 62 5.28 6.02 -10.83
CA VAL A 62 6.71 6.34 -11.07
C VAL A 62 7.24 7.41 -10.13
N ASP A 63 6.36 8.19 -9.51
CA ASP A 63 6.74 9.20 -8.53
C ASP A 63 7.00 8.54 -7.16
N PRO A 64 8.14 8.81 -6.49
CA PRO A 64 8.51 8.20 -5.21
C PRO A 64 7.52 8.53 -4.08
N ASP A 65 7.12 9.79 -3.96
CA ASP A 65 6.22 10.26 -2.91
C ASP A 65 4.82 9.66 -3.08
N ILE A 66 4.29 9.68 -4.31
CA ILE A 66 3.02 9.01 -4.63
C ILE A 66 3.11 7.51 -4.36
N SER A 67 4.21 6.86 -4.75
CA SER A 67 4.40 5.42 -4.53
C SER A 67 4.41 5.10 -3.03
N ARG A 68 5.13 5.88 -2.22
CA ARG A 68 5.19 5.78 -0.76
C ARG A 68 3.80 5.93 -0.14
N LEU A 69 3.07 6.98 -0.50
CA LEU A 69 1.71 7.24 -0.01
C LEU A 69 0.74 6.12 -0.40
N LEU A 70 0.83 5.60 -1.62
CA LEU A 70 0.01 4.49 -2.10
C LEU A 70 0.33 3.17 -1.39
N VAL A 71 1.60 2.87 -1.11
CA VAL A 71 1.99 1.69 -0.32
C VAL A 71 1.46 1.80 1.10
N SER A 72 1.59 2.97 1.73
CA SER A 72 1.02 3.23 3.06
C SER A 72 -0.50 3.06 3.07
N LEU A 73 -1.20 3.67 2.10
CA LEU A 73 -2.66 3.57 1.95
C LEU A 73 -3.11 2.13 1.68
N PHE A 74 -2.49 1.43 0.75
CA PHE A 74 -2.81 0.04 0.42
C PHE A 74 -2.74 -0.85 1.66
N ASN A 75 -1.63 -0.77 2.40
CA ASN A 75 -1.43 -1.59 3.59
C ASN A 75 -2.39 -1.23 4.73
N LEU A 76 -2.75 0.06 4.89
CA LEU A 76 -3.77 0.47 5.86
C LEU A 76 -5.15 -0.08 5.49
N VAL A 77 -5.55 0.02 4.22
CA VAL A 77 -6.85 -0.46 3.72
C VAL A 77 -6.93 -1.98 3.82
N GLU A 78 -5.87 -2.70 3.49
CA GLU A 78 -5.80 -4.14 3.62
C GLU A 78 -5.88 -4.59 5.08
N GLY A 79 -5.09 -3.98 5.97
CA GLY A 79 -5.19 -4.23 7.41
C GLY A 79 -6.60 -3.94 7.95
N LYS A 80 -7.26 -2.89 7.45
CA LYS A 80 -8.65 -2.57 7.80
C LYS A 80 -9.63 -3.65 7.34
N GLU A 81 -9.46 -4.19 6.13
CA GLU A 81 -10.29 -5.31 5.64
C GLU A 81 -10.09 -6.55 6.51
N PHE A 82 -8.85 -6.90 6.86
CA PHE A 82 -8.60 -8.00 7.80
C PHE A 82 -9.22 -7.76 9.19
N ALA A 83 -9.24 -6.52 9.67
CA ALA A 83 -9.96 -6.16 10.91
C ALA A 83 -11.49 -6.29 10.76
N GLY A 84 -12.04 -5.98 9.58
CA GLY A 84 -13.44 -6.19 9.24
C GLY A 84 -13.82 -7.67 9.21
N GLN A 85 -12.96 -8.51 8.64
CA GLN A 85 -13.12 -9.96 8.63
C GLN A 85 -12.95 -10.56 10.03
N GLU A 86 -11.97 -10.11 10.81
CA GLU A 86 -11.80 -10.50 12.22
C GLU A 86 -13.10 -10.24 12.99
N ARG A 87 -13.67 -9.03 12.84
CA ARG A 87 -14.93 -8.67 13.48
C ARG A 87 -16.01 -9.70 13.19
N ALA A 88 -16.20 -10.03 11.91
CA ALA A 88 -17.25 -10.94 11.48
C ALA A 88 -17.00 -12.38 11.94
N VAL A 89 -15.76 -12.88 11.79
CA VAL A 89 -15.38 -14.22 12.22
C VAL A 89 -15.51 -14.38 13.73
N GLY A 90 -15.02 -13.42 14.53
CA GLY A 90 -15.12 -13.49 15.97
C GLY A 90 -16.56 -13.34 16.48
N ALA A 91 -17.41 -12.55 15.83
CA ALA A 91 -18.83 -12.46 16.17
C ALA A 91 -19.56 -13.79 15.90
N LEU A 92 -19.28 -14.44 14.77
CA LEU A 92 -19.77 -15.81 14.49
C LEU A 92 -19.27 -16.81 15.54
N HIS A 93 -18.01 -16.68 15.95
CA HIS A 93 -17.34 -17.57 16.90
C HIS A 93 -17.95 -17.48 18.31
N PHE A 94 -18.11 -16.26 18.85
CA PHE A 94 -18.80 -16.05 20.12
C PHE A 94 -20.28 -16.42 20.02
N GLY A 95 -20.96 -16.02 18.95
CA GLY A 95 -22.38 -16.30 18.73
C GLY A 95 -22.72 -17.80 18.67
N ALA A 96 -21.79 -18.64 18.20
CA ALA A 96 -21.95 -20.10 18.21
C ALA A 96 -21.85 -20.73 19.62
N GLY A 97 -21.32 -20.00 20.61
CA GLY A 97 -21.18 -20.45 22.00
C GLY A 97 -20.18 -21.58 22.23
N ARG A 98 -19.41 -21.98 21.21
CA ARG A 98 -18.35 -22.99 21.30
C ARG A 98 -17.16 -22.60 20.45
N CYS A 99 -15.97 -22.99 20.90
CA CYS A 99 -14.75 -22.75 20.16
C CYS A 99 -14.62 -23.72 18.98
N ASP A 100 -14.81 -23.22 17.77
CA ASP A 100 -14.61 -23.99 16.54
C ASP A 100 -13.14 -23.91 16.08
N GLY A 101 -12.51 -25.06 15.82
CA GLY A 101 -11.09 -25.14 15.44
C GLY A 101 -10.77 -24.34 14.18
N PRO A 102 -11.41 -24.64 13.04
CA PRO A 102 -11.22 -23.89 11.79
C PRO A 102 -11.45 -22.38 11.90
N LEU A 103 -12.53 -21.95 12.56
CA LEU A 103 -12.80 -20.52 12.77
C LEU A 103 -11.74 -19.87 13.66
N LYS A 104 -11.20 -20.59 14.65
CA LYS A 104 -10.09 -20.09 15.49
C LYS A 104 -8.82 -19.91 14.66
N GLU A 105 -8.47 -20.88 13.82
CA GLU A 105 -7.32 -20.77 12.93
C GLU A 105 -7.44 -19.59 11.97
N ARG A 106 -8.63 -19.40 11.35
CA ARG A 106 -8.95 -18.22 10.53
C ARG A 106 -8.76 -16.93 11.31
N LEU A 107 -9.28 -16.85 12.54
CA LEU A 107 -9.17 -15.67 13.37
C LEU A 107 -7.71 -15.31 13.67
N LEU A 108 -6.89 -16.29 14.06
CA LEU A 108 -5.47 -16.09 14.34
C LEU A 108 -4.71 -15.63 13.09
N TYR A 109 -5.02 -16.21 11.92
CA TYR A 109 -4.48 -15.74 10.65
C TYR A 109 -4.81 -14.26 10.41
N LEU A 110 -6.06 -13.85 10.61
CA LEU A 110 -6.51 -12.47 10.39
C LEU A 110 -5.83 -11.47 11.33
N ILE A 111 -5.62 -11.85 12.60
CA ILE A 111 -4.90 -11.03 13.58
C ILE A 111 -3.44 -10.85 13.15
N ASP A 112 -2.78 -11.94 12.75
CA ASP A 112 -1.40 -11.88 12.27
C ASP A 112 -1.28 -11.10 10.96
N ALA A 113 -2.28 -11.21 10.06
CA ALA A 113 -2.33 -10.49 8.79
C ALA A 113 -2.46 -8.98 9.00
N GLN A 114 -3.33 -8.56 9.91
CA GLN A 114 -3.41 -7.16 10.35
C GLN A 114 -2.06 -6.62 10.82
N ALA A 115 -1.38 -7.34 11.72
CA ALA A 115 -0.11 -6.89 12.29
C ALA A 115 0.92 -6.60 11.19
N ARG A 116 1.06 -7.50 10.21
CA ARG A 116 1.97 -7.32 9.06
C ARG A 116 1.57 -6.12 8.20
N SER A 117 0.29 -6.00 7.84
CA SER A 117 -0.14 -4.86 7.01
C SER A 117 0.08 -3.54 7.76
N PHE A 118 -0.20 -3.47 9.05
CA PHE A 118 0.02 -2.24 9.83
C PHE A 118 1.49 -1.92 10.07
N GLU A 119 2.36 -2.92 10.19
CA GLU A 119 3.81 -2.72 10.25
C GLU A 119 4.31 -2.02 8.98
N VAL A 120 3.93 -2.51 7.80
CA VAL A 120 4.32 -1.90 6.52
C VAL A 120 3.67 -0.52 6.36
N PHE A 121 2.40 -0.35 6.74
CA PHE A 121 1.76 0.97 6.74
C PHE A 121 2.57 1.99 7.55
N LEU A 122 2.98 1.65 8.78
CA LEU A 122 3.75 2.53 9.65
C LEU A 122 5.14 2.84 9.08
N GLN A 123 5.80 1.88 8.42
CA GLN A 123 7.10 2.13 7.78
C GLN A 123 7.05 3.24 6.71
N PHE A 124 5.93 3.40 6.01
CA PHE A 124 5.78 4.37 4.92
C PHE A 124 4.91 5.58 5.29
N ALA A 125 4.27 5.58 6.47
CA ALA A 125 3.35 6.63 6.87
C ALA A 125 4.06 7.92 7.32
N ASP A 126 3.42 9.07 7.12
CA ASP A 126 3.91 10.35 7.61
C ASP A 126 3.66 10.54 9.12
N ALA A 127 4.22 11.61 9.69
CA ALA A 127 4.12 11.91 11.12
C ALA A 127 2.67 12.10 11.62
N SER A 128 1.75 12.59 10.77
CA SER A 128 0.35 12.78 11.16
C SER A 128 -0.38 11.43 11.38
N PRO A 129 -0.41 10.51 10.40
CA PRO A 129 -0.92 9.15 10.63
C PRO A 129 -0.29 8.42 11.83
N HIS A 130 1.03 8.56 12.04
CA HIS A 130 1.71 7.95 13.20
C HIS A 130 1.13 8.41 14.54
N ARG A 131 0.90 9.72 14.69
CA ARG A 131 0.31 10.27 15.93
C ARG A 131 -1.11 9.77 16.15
N LYS A 132 -1.94 9.73 15.10
CA LYS A 132 -3.30 9.18 15.19
C LYS A 132 -3.30 7.69 15.52
N TRP A 133 -2.36 6.93 14.94
CA TRP A 133 -2.18 5.52 15.26
C TRP A 133 -1.83 5.31 16.74
N ALA A 134 -0.85 6.05 17.26
CA ALA A 134 -0.47 5.97 18.67
C ALA A 134 -1.62 6.36 19.62
N ALA A 135 -2.44 7.36 19.26
CA ALA A 135 -3.62 7.71 20.03
C ALA A 135 -4.65 6.57 20.07
N MET A 136 -4.92 5.94 18.91
CA MET A 136 -5.83 4.80 18.78
C MET A 136 -5.43 3.60 19.64
N GLU A 137 -4.12 3.36 19.83
CA GLU A 137 -3.63 2.25 20.64
C GLU A 137 -3.94 2.41 22.13
N ASN A 138 -4.20 3.63 22.60
CA ASN A 138 -4.52 3.95 23.99
C ASN A 138 -6.02 4.00 24.30
N GLU A 139 -6.87 3.70 23.32
CA GLU A 139 -8.33 3.70 23.48
C GLU A 139 -8.86 2.47 24.24
N ASP A 140 -9.95 2.63 24.99
CA ASP A 140 -10.54 1.56 25.81
C ASP A 140 -10.93 0.32 24.99
N TYR A 141 -11.44 0.52 23.76
CA TYR A 141 -11.80 -0.59 22.88
C TYR A 141 -10.58 -1.41 22.44
N THR A 142 -9.38 -0.81 22.40
CA THR A 142 -8.14 -1.53 22.04
C THR A 142 -7.76 -2.48 23.16
N ALA A 143 -7.74 -2.00 24.40
CA ALA A 143 -7.47 -2.84 25.57
C ALA A 143 -8.48 -3.99 25.68
N LYS A 144 -9.78 -3.69 25.48
CA LYS A 144 -10.84 -4.72 25.52
C LYS A 144 -10.73 -5.73 24.38
N LEU A 145 -10.40 -5.29 23.16
CA LEU A 145 -10.19 -6.19 22.02
C LEU A 145 -9.05 -7.17 22.29
N LEU A 146 -7.93 -6.70 22.85
CA LEU A 146 -6.80 -7.57 23.21
C LEU A 146 -7.21 -8.64 24.23
N GLN A 147 -7.98 -8.28 25.26
CA GLN A 147 -8.49 -9.25 26.22
C GLN A 147 -9.36 -10.33 25.55
N LEU A 148 -10.25 -9.94 24.64
CA LEU A 148 -11.12 -10.88 23.93
C LEU A 148 -10.32 -11.78 22.97
N ARG A 149 -9.29 -11.24 22.30
CA ARG A 149 -8.36 -12.03 21.48
C ARG A 149 -7.63 -13.09 22.30
N GLU A 150 -7.13 -12.74 23.48
CA GLU A 150 -6.46 -13.70 24.36
C GLU A 150 -7.41 -14.80 24.84
N LEU A 151 -8.68 -14.47 25.15
CA LEU A 151 -9.70 -15.46 25.50
C LEU A 151 -9.86 -16.50 24.38
N LEU A 152 -10.05 -16.06 23.14
CA LEU A 152 -10.20 -16.95 21.99
C LEU A 152 -8.92 -17.73 21.68
N ARG A 153 -7.75 -17.13 21.89
CA ARG A 153 -6.46 -17.81 21.72
C ARG A 153 -6.28 -18.92 22.75
N ALA A 154 -6.65 -18.68 24.00
CA ALA A 154 -6.50 -19.65 25.10
C ALA A 154 -7.54 -20.77 25.06
N ALA A 155 -8.73 -20.53 24.50
CA ALA A 155 -9.81 -21.52 24.44
C ALA A 155 -9.43 -22.75 23.58
N PRO A 156 -9.43 -23.98 24.12
CA PRO A 156 -9.20 -25.17 23.30
C PRO A 156 -10.41 -25.44 22.38
N PRO A 157 -10.23 -26.17 21.27
CA PRO A 157 -11.34 -26.58 20.42
C PRO A 157 -12.44 -27.30 21.22
N GLY A 158 -13.69 -26.90 21.01
CA GLY A 158 -14.85 -27.42 21.74
C GLY A 158 -15.14 -26.76 23.09
N ALA A 159 -14.28 -25.85 23.57
CA ALA A 159 -14.54 -25.08 24.80
C ALA A 159 -15.83 -24.27 24.69
N VAL A 160 -16.57 -24.15 25.79
CA VAL A 160 -17.76 -23.31 25.87
C VAL A 160 -17.32 -21.84 25.88
N LEU A 161 -17.95 -21.04 25.03
CA LEU A 161 -17.75 -19.60 24.96
C LEU A 161 -19.03 -18.89 25.38
N ASP A 162 -18.89 -17.73 26.01
CA ASP A 162 -20.04 -16.90 26.38
C ASP A 162 -20.56 -16.14 25.15
N PRO A 163 -21.80 -16.43 24.66
CA PRO A 163 -22.37 -15.74 23.52
C PRO A 163 -22.59 -14.25 23.77
N ALA A 164 -22.72 -13.82 25.05
CA ALA A 164 -22.87 -12.42 25.41
C ALA A 164 -21.63 -11.58 25.06
N LEU A 165 -20.48 -12.21 24.80
CA LEU A 165 -19.26 -11.53 24.36
C LEU A 165 -19.26 -11.17 22.87
N SER A 166 -20.23 -11.64 22.08
CA SER A 166 -20.37 -11.30 20.66
C SER A 166 -20.57 -9.79 20.45
N ASP A 167 -21.43 -9.15 21.23
CA ASP A 167 -21.72 -7.72 21.09
C ASP A 167 -20.55 -6.83 21.53
N PRO A 168 -19.91 -7.06 22.71
CA PRO A 168 -18.67 -6.37 23.08
C PRO A 168 -17.56 -6.53 22.05
N TRP A 169 -17.37 -7.74 21.49
CA TRP A 169 -16.41 -7.99 20.42
C TRP A 169 -16.73 -7.13 19.20
N PHE A 170 -17.98 -7.17 18.72
CA PHE A 170 -18.41 -6.42 17.57
C PHE A 170 -18.21 -4.90 17.76
N ALA A 171 -18.56 -4.39 18.95
CA ALA A 171 -18.38 -2.98 19.31
C ALA A 171 -16.90 -2.58 19.31
N CYS A 172 -16.02 -3.37 19.94
CA CYS A 172 -14.59 -3.06 20.01
C CYS A 172 -13.94 -3.05 18.62
N CYS A 173 -14.21 -4.07 17.80
CA CYS A 173 -13.72 -4.10 16.44
C CYS A 173 -14.28 -2.95 15.60
N SER A 174 -15.55 -2.56 15.79
CA SER A 174 -16.15 -1.44 15.05
C SER A 174 -15.52 -0.10 15.44
N GLY A 175 -15.21 0.10 16.72
CA GLY A 175 -14.43 1.25 17.21
C GLY A 175 -13.07 1.34 16.53
N ARG A 176 -12.32 0.22 16.53
CA ARG A 176 -11.02 0.12 15.85
C ARG A 176 -11.11 0.41 14.35
N ILE A 177 -12.07 -0.17 13.63
CA ILE A 177 -12.27 0.07 12.19
C ILE A 177 -12.59 1.54 11.92
N THR A 178 -13.36 2.18 12.79
CA THR A 178 -13.71 3.61 12.67
C THR A 178 -12.48 4.50 12.83
N ALA A 179 -11.62 4.19 13.80
CA ALA A 179 -10.37 4.93 13.99
C ALA A 179 -9.41 4.74 12.80
N ILE A 180 -9.25 3.51 12.30
CA ILE A 180 -8.46 3.23 11.09
C ILE A 180 -9.03 3.98 9.87
N TRP A 181 -10.36 4.05 9.74
CA TRP A 181 -10.99 4.81 8.67
C TRP A 181 -10.69 6.32 8.75
N SER A 182 -10.61 6.90 9.95
CA SER A 182 -10.17 8.30 10.09
C SER A 182 -8.75 8.50 9.55
N ILE A 183 -7.82 7.60 9.85
CA ILE A 183 -6.45 7.66 9.32
C ILE A 183 -6.45 7.48 7.79
N GLN A 184 -7.28 6.57 7.29
CA GLN A 184 -7.41 6.33 5.84
C GLN A 184 -7.86 7.60 5.11
N ARG A 185 -8.79 8.38 5.68
CA ARG A 185 -9.24 9.65 5.08
C ARG A 185 -8.10 10.65 4.96
N ASP A 186 -7.31 10.82 6.02
CA ASP A 186 -6.15 11.71 6.00
C ASP A 186 -5.13 11.31 4.93
N LEU A 187 -4.86 10.00 4.76
CA LEU A 187 -3.95 9.52 3.72
C LEU A 187 -4.47 9.82 2.32
N VAL A 188 -5.77 9.63 2.09
CA VAL A 188 -6.39 9.95 0.79
C VAL A 188 -6.34 11.45 0.51
N GLU A 189 -6.63 12.29 1.50
CA GLU A 189 -6.53 13.74 1.38
C GLU A 189 -5.09 14.19 1.10
N SER A 190 -4.12 13.63 1.82
CA SER A 190 -2.69 13.90 1.60
C SER A 190 -2.24 13.49 0.19
N LEU A 191 -2.68 12.32 -0.30
CA LEU A 191 -2.40 11.86 -1.65
C LEU A 191 -3.01 12.80 -2.71
N GLN A 192 -4.26 13.22 -2.54
CA GLN A 192 -4.91 14.16 -3.45
C GLN A 192 -4.20 15.51 -3.49
N GLN A 193 -3.84 16.06 -2.32
CA GLN A 193 -3.13 17.32 -2.21
C GLN A 193 -1.73 17.25 -2.85
N HIS A 194 -1.03 16.13 -2.66
CA HIS A 194 0.27 15.91 -3.25
C HIS A 194 0.20 15.82 -4.78
N CYS A 195 -0.75 15.04 -5.32
CA CYS A 195 -1.01 14.98 -6.76
C CYS A 195 -1.33 16.36 -7.33
N ALA A 196 -2.19 17.15 -6.69
CA ALA A 196 -2.53 18.50 -7.13
C ALA A 196 -1.30 19.43 -7.16
N THR A 197 -0.43 19.32 -6.16
CA THR A 197 0.82 20.08 -6.09
C THR A 197 1.78 19.69 -7.22
N LEU A 198 1.92 18.40 -7.51
CA LEU A 198 2.76 17.91 -8.60
C LEU A 198 2.24 18.35 -9.98
N ILE A 199 0.92 18.31 -10.18
CA ILE A 199 0.28 18.81 -11.40
C ILE A 199 0.59 20.30 -11.59
N ALA A 200 0.36 21.12 -10.55
CA ALA A 200 0.63 22.55 -10.60
C ALA A 200 2.11 22.86 -10.91
N LYS A 201 3.05 22.14 -10.27
CA LYS A 201 4.49 22.28 -10.55
C LYS A 201 4.85 21.88 -11.99
N ALA A 202 4.23 20.82 -12.51
CA ALA A 202 4.46 20.39 -13.89
C ALA A 202 3.92 21.40 -14.90
N GLU A 203 2.76 22.01 -14.63
CA GLU A 203 2.17 23.07 -15.44
C GLU A 203 3.03 24.35 -15.41
N GLU A 204 3.51 24.76 -14.24
CA GLU A 204 4.42 25.90 -14.09
C GLU A 204 5.75 25.68 -14.85
N ALA A 205 6.37 24.52 -14.68
CA ALA A 205 7.61 24.17 -15.38
C ALA A 205 7.43 24.12 -16.91
N LEU A 206 6.26 23.67 -17.40
CA LEU A 206 5.94 23.68 -18.82
C LEU A 206 5.86 25.12 -19.34
N LEU A 207 5.12 25.99 -18.67
CA LEU A 207 5.00 27.40 -19.02
C LEU A 207 6.36 28.12 -19.04
N ASP A 208 7.19 27.87 -18.02
CA ASP A 208 8.56 28.41 -17.95
C ASP A 208 9.41 27.93 -19.12
N SER A 209 9.33 26.64 -19.46
CA SER A 209 10.08 26.07 -20.58
C SER A 209 9.62 26.62 -21.93
N GLU A 210 8.31 26.81 -22.12
CA GLU A 210 7.74 27.42 -23.33
C GLU A 210 8.15 28.89 -23.45
N GLY A 211 8.13 29.64 -22.35
CA GLY A 211 8.60 31.02 -22.28
C GLY A 211 10.09 31.14 -22.60
N LEU A 212 10.91 30.24 -22.04
CA LEU A 212 12.34 30.18 -22.30
C LEU A 212 12.63 29.84 -23.77
N LEU A 213 11.91 28.88 -24.36
CA LEU A 213 12.03 28.56 -25.79
C LEU A 213 11.59 29.73 -26.69
N CYS A 214 10.51 30.45 -26.34
CA CYS A 214 10.10 31.64 -27.08
C CYS A 214 11.15 32.74 -27.01
N SER A 215 11.67 33.04 -25.82
CA SER A 215 12.73 34.04 -25.64
C SER A 215 14.02 33.67 -26.37
N LEU A 216 14.43 32.39 -26.40
CA LEU A 216 15.58 31.92 -27.17
C LEU A 216 15.35 31.99 -28.69
N ARG A 217 14.11 31.80 -29.14
CA ARG A 217 13.75 31.93 -30.57
C ARG A 217 13.75 33.40 -31.02
N ASP A 218 13.22 34.28 -30.18
CA ASP A 218 13.04 35.70 -30.49
C ASP A 218 14.34 36.50 -30.24
N ALA A 219 15.19 36.04 -29.32
CA ALA A 219 16.56 36.51 -29.20
C ALA A 219 17.39 36.03 -30.41
N GLN A 220 17.54 36.89 -31.41
CA GLN A 220 18.59 36.75 -32.43
C GLN A 220 19.96 36.87 -31.76
N LEU A 221 20.45 35.77 -31.17
CA LEU A 221 21.82 35.65 -30.69
C LEU A 221 22.76 35.94 -31.87
N PRO A 222 23.71 36.87 -31.75
CA PRO A 222 24.72 37.09 -32.79
C PRO A 222 25.55 35.80 -32.91
N ARG A 223 25.21 34.96 -33.90
CA ARG A 223 25.84 33.64 -34.11
C ARG A 223 27.35 33.71 -34.32
N ALA A 224 27.88 34.88 -34.69
CA ALA A 224 29.29 35.11 -34.90
C ALA A 224 30.13 34.96 -33.62
N ASP A 225 29.60 35.33 -32.45
CA ASP A 225 30.37 35.40 -31.19
C ASP A 225 30.26 34.14 -30.32
N ALA A 226 29.24 33.31 -30.55
CA ALA A 226 28.94 32.14 -29.73
C ALA A 226 29.79 30.91 -30.10
N VAL A 227 30.13 30.78 -31.39
CA VAL A 227 30.98 29.68 -31.89
C VAL A 227 32.43 29.88 -31.41
N ASP A 228 32.95 31.10 -31.49
CA ASP A 228 34.32 31.42 -31.07
C ASP A 228 34.51 31.22 -29.55
N ARG A 229 33.50 31.49 -28.71
CA ARG A 229 33.56 31.23 -27.26
C ARG A 229 33.46 29.75 -26.90
N PHE A 230 32.74 28.95 -27.68
CA PHE A 230 32.56 27.52 -27.39
C PHE A 230 33.83 26.71 -27.69
N PHE A 231 34.62 27.14 -28.68
CA PHE A 231 35.88 26.48 -29.05
C PHE A 231 37.13 27.12 -28.43
N ASP A 232 36.98 28.08 -27.50
CA ASP A 232 38.12 28.71 -26.81
C ASP A 232 38.81 27.70 -25.86
N PRO A 233 40.06 27.29 -26.11
CA PRO A 233 40.78 26.31 -25.30
C PRO A 233 41.11 26.80 -23.87
N HIS A 234 40.98 28.10 -23.62
CA HIS A 234 41.31 28.73 -22.33
C HIS A 234 40.10 28.90 -21.41
N LEU A 235 38.88 28.61 -21.89
CA LEU A 235 37.68 28.67 -21.08
C LEU A 235 37.60 27.43 -20.17
N ALA A 236 37.68 27.62 -18.86
CA ALA A 236 37.48 26.51 -17.92
C ALA A 236 36.05 25.97 -18.07
N ILE A 237 35.88 24.66 -18.21
CA ILE A 237 34.58 24.00 -18.38
C ILE A 237 33.58 24.41 -17.28
N GLU A 238 34.07 24.68 -16.06
CA GLU A 238 33.26 25.20 -14.95
C GLU A 238 32.58 26.54 -15.25
N GLN A 239 33.20 27.42 -16.06
CA GLN A 239 32.61 28.69 -16.49
C GLN A 239 31.61 28.50 -17.63
N SER A 240 31.76 27.45 -18.44
CA SER A 240 30.81 27.14 -19.53
C SER A 240 29.44 26.66 -19.02
N LEU A 241 29.41 26.06 -17.83
CA LEU A 241 28.19 25.60 -17.15
C LEU A 241 27.46 26.73 -16.39
N SER A 242 28.13 27.87 -16.19
CA SER A 242 27.53 29.06 -15.63
C SER A 242 26.75 29.79 -16.72
N PHE A 243 25.51 29.37 -16.95
CA PHE A 243 24.51 30.17 -17.68
C PHE A 243 24.04 31.38 -16.84
N ALA A 244 24.98 32.07 -16.18
CA ALA A 244 24.71 33.29 -15.45
C ALA A 244 24.66 34.42 -16.49
N ALA A 245 23.43 34.80 -16.85
CA ALA A 245 23.18 36.08 -17.48
C ALA A 245 23.90 37.17 -16.67
N ALA A 246 24.76 37.93 -17.35
CA ALA A 246 25.53 39.00 -16.75
C ALA A 246 24.61 40.03 -16.10
N VAL A 247 24.63 40.13 -14.77
CA VAL A 247 24.15 41.29 -14.01
C VAL A 247 25.12 41.55 -12.84
N PRO A 248 25.54 42.81 -12.60
CA PRO A 248 26.51 43.13 -11.57
C PRO A 248 25.85 43.37 -10.20
N GLU A 249 26.56 42.94 -9.16
CA GLU A 249 26.55 43.40 -7.77
C GLU A 249 25.21 43.48 -7.01
N SER A 250 24.94 42.46 -6.18
CA SER A 250 24.59 42.71 -4.77
C SER A 250 24.90 41.49 -3.89
N SER A 251 25.28 41.79 -2.66
CA SER A 251 25.96 40.94 -1.68
C SER A 251 25.11 39.80 -1.10
N GLN A 252 24.88 38.75 -1.89
CA GLN A 252 24.59 37.42 -1.38
C GLN A 252 25.57 36.47 -2.06
N ARG A 253 26.50 35.87 -1.30
CA ARG A 253 27.35 34.80 -1.84
C ARG A 253 26.42 33.78 -2.51
N PRO A 254 26.47 33.58 -3.84
CA PRO A 254 25.72 32.51 -4.44
C PRO A 254 26.23 31.23 -3.78
N ARG A 255 25.31 30.42 -3.21
CA ARG A 255 25.65 29.03 -2.86
C ARG A 255 26.40 28.46 -4.05
N SER A 256 27.59 27.92 -3.81
CA SER A 256 28.43 27.49 -4.94
C SER A 256 27.61 26.52 -5.79
N LEU A 257 27.72 26.58 -7.12
CA LEU A 257 27.03 25.66 -8.04
C LEU A 257 27.22 24.20 -7.60
N ILE A 258 28.39 23.90 -7.05
CA ILE A 258 28.76 22.60 -6.47
C ILE A 258 27.87 22.24 -5.27
N GLU A 259 27.59 23.15 -4.33
CA GLU A 259 26.68 22.90 -3.21
C GLU A 259 25.25 22.65 -3.67
N LEU A 260 24.76 23.39 -4.68
CA LEU A 260 23.42 23.17 -5.26
C LEU A 260 23.34 21.82 -5.98
N LEU A 261 24.34 21.48 -6.79
CA LEU A 261 24.43 20.19 -7.47
C LEU A 261 24.55 19.03 -6.48
N GLN A 262 25.32 19.19 -5.39
CA GLN A 262 25.42 18.19 -4.32
C GLN A 262 24.09 18.03 -3.59
N ALA A 263 23.39 19.12 -3.28
CA ALA A 263 22.07 19.07 -2.66
C ALA A 263 21.04 18.39 -3.57
N GLN A 264 21.04 18.71 -4.88
CA GLN A 264 20.16 18.11 -5.87
C GLN A 264 20.48 16.63 -6.10
N SER A 265 21.76 16.26 -6.17
CA SER A 265 22.19 14.86 -6.29
C SER A 265 21.80 14.04 -5.07
N ARG A 266 21.93 14.58 -3.85
CA ARG A 266 21.46 13.92 -2.63
C ARG A 266 19.95 13.73 -2.65
N HIS A 267 19.21 14.78 -2.99
CA HIS A 267 17.75 14.71 -3.10
C HIS A 267 17.29 13.64 -4.10
N LEU A 268 17.92 13.56 -5.28
CA LEU A 268 17.63 12.52 -6.26
C LEU A 268 17.96 11.11 -5.73
N ALA A 269 19.11 10.95 -5.06
CA ALA A 269 19.48 9.66 -4.47
C ALA A 269 18.50 9.21 -3.37
N ASP A 270 18.03 10.14 -2.54
CA ASP A 270 17.04 9.88 -1.49
C ASP A 270 15.69 9.47 -2.11
N MET A 271 15.23 10.20 -3.12
CA MET A 271 14.02 9.88 -3.89
C MET A 271 14.09 8.49 -4.56
N GLU A 272 15.23 8.16 -5.18
CA GLU A 272 15.46 6.84 -5.79
C GLU A 272 15.44 5.72 -4.74
N ALA A 273 16.04 5.96 -3.57
CA ALA A 273 16.05 5.00 -2.48
C ALA A 273 14.65 4.74 -1.92
N GLU A 274 13.83 5.79 -1.75
CA GLU A 274 12.44 5.68 -1.31
C GLU A 274 11.60 4.90 -2.32
N LEU A 275 11.68 5.26 -3.60
CA LEU A 275 10.99 4.54 -4.67
C LEU A 275 11.40 3.07 -4.70
N ALA A 276 12.70 2.78 -4.61
CA ALA A 276 13.21 1.41 -4.58
C ALA A 276 12.70 0.63 -3.35
N SER A 277 12.56 1.29 -2.18
CA SER A 277 11.98 0.68 -0.99
C SER A 277 10.49 0.34 -1.19
N ALA A 278 9.70 1.32 -1.65
CA ALA A 278 8.28 1.16 -1.92
C ALA A 278 8.02 0.04 -2.96
N LYS A 279 8.78 0.04 -4.07
CA LYS A 279 8.70 -1.00 -5.10
C LYS A 279 9.09 -2.38 -4.59
N ARG A 280 10.10 -2.48 -3.72
CA ARG A 280 10.46 -3.75 -3.07
C ARG A 280 9.32 -4.30 -2.24
N ALA A 281 8.69 -3.47 -1.39
CA ALA A 281 7.56 -3.90 -0.56
C ALA A 281 6.40 -4.47 -1.41
N LEU A 282 6.07 -3.82 -2.54
CA LEU A 282 5.06 -4.32 -3.47
C LEU A 282 5.50 -5.62 -4.17
N ALA A 283 6.76 -5.72 -4.57
CA ALA A 283 7.31 -6.91 -5.23
C ALA A 283 7.29 -8.13 -4.31
N GLU A 284 7.74 -7.99 -3.06
CA GLU A 284 7.69 -9.05 -2.05
C GLU A 284 6.25 -9.55 -1.86
N ARG A 285 5.29 -8.62 -1.80
CA ARG A 285 3.87 -8.99 -1.69
C ARG A 285 3.38 -9.79 -2.88
N LYS A 286 3.71 -9.35 -4.10
CA LYS A 286 3.33 -10.02 -5.35
C LYS A 286 3.84 -11.46 -5.40
N VAL A 287 5.06 -11.70 -4.91
CA VAL A 287 5.65 -13.03 -4.82
C VAL A 287 4.87 -13.90 -3.83
N ILE A 288 4.56 -13.39 -2.64
CA ILE A 288 3.81 -14.12 -1.61
C ILE A 288 2.41 -14.49 -2.12
N GLU A 289 1.70 -13.56 -2.75
CA GLU A 289 0.36 -13.82 -3.32
C GLU A 289 0.40 -14.87 -4.43
N ARG A 290 1.39 -14.82 -5.31
CA ARG A 290 1.57 -15.83 -6.37
C ARG A 290 1.84 -17.22 -5.78
N ALA A 291 2.68 -17.31 -4.75
CA ALA A 291 2.96 -18.56 -4.07
C ALA A 291 1.69 -19.11 -3.37
N LYS A 292 0.92 -18.27 -2.69
CA LYS A 292 -0.38 -18.66 -2.12
C LYS A 292 -1.32 -19.18 -3.20
N GLY A 293 -1.52 -18.42 -4.28
CA GLY A 293 -2.40 -18.81 -5.39
C GLY A 293 -2.01 -20.15 -6.03
N MET A 294 -0.71 -20.42 -6.16
CA MET A 294 -0.23 -21.73 -6.62
C MET A 294 -0.53 -22.85 -5.62
N ILE A 295 -0.27 -22.65 -4.33
CA ILE A 295 -0.56 -23.65 -3.29
C ILE A 295 -2.07 -23.95 -3.25
N MET A 296 -2.91 -22.91 -3.36
CA MET A 296 -4.37 -23.06 -3.47
C MET A 296 -4.75 -23.91 -4.68
N ALA A 297 -4.23 -23.58 -5.87
CA ALA A 297 -4.54 -24.31 -7.11
C ALA A 297 -4.07 -25.77 -7.08
N ARG A 298 -2.88 -26.04 -6.52
CA ARG A 298 -2.27 -27.37 -6.51
C ARG A 298 -2.90 -28.31 -5.47
N PHE A 299 -3.28 -27.78 -4.32
CA PHE A 299 -3.74 -28.58 -3.18
C PHE A 299 -5.24 -28.41 -2.86
N GLY A 300 -5.96 -27.56 -3.59
CA GLY A 300 -7.39 -27.29 -3.36
C GLY A 300 -7.65 -26.64 -2.01
N LEU A 301 -6.69 -25.86 -1.50
CA LEU A 301 -6.75 -25.24 -0.17
C LEU A 301 -7.39 -23.86 -0.22
N SER A 302 -7.97 -23.46 0.91
CA SER A 302 -8.34 -22.07 1.16
C SER A 302 -7.08 -21.18 1.27
N GLU A 303 -7.28 -19.86 1.17
CA GLU A 303 -6.18 -18.89 1.24
C GLU A 303 -5.40 -18.99 2.56
N ASP A 304 -6.09 -19.20 3.68
CA ASP A 304 -5.46 -19.24 5.01
C ASP A 304 -4.64 -20.50 5.19
N GLU A 305 -5.15 -21.64 4.71
CA GLU A 305 -4.45 -22.92 4.74
C GLU A 305 -3.20 -22.86 3.84
N ALA A 306 -3.32 -22.22 2.68
CA ALA A 306 -2.19 -22.00 1.79
C ALA A 306 -1.11 -21.12 2.45
N TYR A 307 -1.52 -20.02 3.09
CA TYR A 307 -0.61 -19.17 3.85
C TYR A 307 0.00 -19.92 5.05
N GLY A 308 -0.81 -20.68 5.81
CA GLY A 308 -0.37 -21.46 6.96
C GLY A 308 0.70 -22.48 6.56
N ARG A 309 0.52 -23.16 5.42
CA ARG A 309 1.53 -24.04 4.84
C ARG A 309 2.79 -23.30 4.43
N LEU A 310 2.65 -22.16 3.75
CA LEU A 310 3.79 -21.33 3.34
C LEU A 310 4.61 -20.87 4.54
N ARG A 311 3.92 -20.37 5.59
CA ARG A 311 4.52 -19.92 6.85
C ARG A 311 5.21 -21.06 7.58
N LYS A 312 4.54 -22.21 7.73
CA LYS A 312 5.13 -23.39 8.39
C LYS A 312 6.42 -23.80 7.67
N ALA A 313 6.38 -23.85 6.34
CA ALA A 313 7.55 -24.21 5.56
C ALA A 313 8.69 -23.16 5.70
N SER A 314 8.35 -21.88 5.82
CA SER A 314 9.30 -20.79 6.11
C SER A 314 9.94 -20.95 7.51
N MET A 315 9.14 -21.31 8.51
CA MET A 315 9.61 -21.55 9.89
C MET A 315 10.50 -22.78 9.99
N ASP A 316 10.11 -23.89 9.36
CA ASP A 316 10.88 -25.14 9.33
C ASP A 316 12.27 -24.94 8.69
N ARG A 317 12.41 -23.94 7.80
CA ARG A 317 13.68 -23.58 7.15
C ARG A 317 14.37 -22.35 7.73
N ASN A 318 13.75 -21.69 8.72
CA ASN A 318 14.21 -20.43 9.30
C ASN A 318 14.57 -19.35 8.26
N THR A 319 13.73 -19.19 7.24
CA THR A 319 13.89 -18.19 6.17
C THR A 319 12.78 -17.15 6.22
N ARG A 320 12.95 -16.02 5.53
CA ARG A 320 11.85 -15.06 5.36
C ARG A 320 10.76 -15.68 4.48
N LEU A 321 9.53 -15.21 4.68
CA LEU A 321 8.36 -15.71 3.98
C LEU A 321 8.46 -15.50 2.47
N VAL A 322 8.97 -14.33 2.06
CA VAL A 322 9.20 -14.00 0.64
C VAL A 322 10.22 -14.95 0.02
N ASP A 323 11.35 -15.20 0.68
CA ASP A 323 12.39 -16.10 0.17
C ASP A 323 11.82 -17.52 -0.03
N MET A 324 11.00 -17.99 0.92
CA MET A 324 10.34 -19.29 0.79
C MET A 324 9.31 -19.32 -0.33
N ALA A 325 8.56 -18.23 -0.53
CA ALA A 325 7.63 -18.09 -1.64
C ALA A 325 8.35 -18.13 -3.00
N GLU A 326 9.51 -17.47 -3.14
CA GLU A 326 10.34 -17.55 -4.34
C GLU A 326 10.84 -18.98 -4.60
N VAL A 327 11.33 -19.66 -3.56
CA VAL A 327 11.80 -21.05 -3.67
C VAL A 327 10.67 -21.98 -4.12
N LEU A 328 9.46 -21.81 -3.60
CA LEU A 328 8.31 -22.62 -4.02
C LEU A 328 7.89 -22.29 -5.45
N LEU A 329 7.89 -21.02 -5.83
CA LEU A 329 7.62 -20.58 -7.19
C LEU A 329 8.62 -21.16 -8.18
N ALA A 330 9.91 -21.16 -7.85
CA ALA A 330 10.97 -21.74 -8.69
C ALA A 330 10.88 -23.27 -8.80
N LYS A 331 10.54 -23.97 -7.71
CA LYS A 331 10.42 -25.45 -7.70
C LYS A 331 9.19 -25.98 -8.42
N ALA A 332 8.16 -25.16 -8.54
CA ALA A 332 6.90 -25.56 -9.16
C ALA A 332 6.73 -24.97 -10.57
N ILE A 333 7.84 -24.69 -11.27
CA ILE A 333 7.85 -24.48 -12.72
C ILE A 333 8.03 -25.85 -13.40
N PRO A 334 6.97 -26.55 -13.83
CA PRO A 334 7.03 -27.28 -15.08
C PRO A 334 6.83 -26.27 -16.21
N PHE A 335 7.74 -26.26 -17.19
CA PHE A 335 7.45 -25.67 -18.49
C PHE A 335 6.26 -26.39 -19.13
#